data_AF-A0ABD1ZAE6-F1
#
_entry.id   AF-A0ABD1ZAE6-F1
#
_cell.length_a   1.000
_cell.length_b   1.000
_cell.length_c   1.000
_cell.angle_alpha   90.00
_cell.angle_beta   90.00
_cell.angle_gamma   90.00
#
_symmetry.space_group_name_H-M   'P 1'
#
loop_
_entity.id
_entity.type
_entity.pdbx_description
1 polymer ?
#
loop_
_entity_poly.entity_id
_entity_poly.type
_entity_poly.pdbx_seq_one_letter_code
_entity_poly.pdbx_strand_id
1 'polypeptide(L)'
;MDDAGPSESQDGSGTYGVGGLVDSLDELETDEVASDVVLLRRVWQNEKCAPEILPYEASLVERVREQIQLMEENIEAFATEIKDDLMLSLYRMDVNRTLFLLRSYLRARLSKIERHPIHIIDNQELWDRLSEYEQEYTNKYCEVLAKHFEQTVLIRLPEQSRGAIGSFQLDDKRSCSFSIHAKTDFIPKIKI
;
A
#
# COMPACT_ATOMS: atom_id res chain seq x y z
N MET A 1 1.42 -26.89 -77.80
CA MET A 1 1.18 -27.56 -76.52
C MET A 1 1.80 -26.64 -75.46
N ASP A 2 1.27 -25.42 -75.37
CA ASP A 2 0.16 -24.99 -74.49
C ASP A 2 0.77 -24.60 -73.12
N ASP A 3 1.12 -23.33 -72.93
CA ASP A 3 0.27 -22.23 -72.43
C ASP A 3 0.02 -22.32 -70.91
N ALA A 4 0.48 -21.27 -70.21
CA ALA A 4 -0.16 -20.58 -69.09
C ALA A 4 0.89 -19.90 -68.20
N GLY A 5 0.98 -18.57 -68.31
CA GLY A 5 1.47 -17.70 -67.24
C GLY A 5 0.41 -17.50 -66.13
N PRO A 6 0.55 -16.46 -65.28
CA PRO A 6 0.93 -16.61 -63.88
C PRO A 6 -0.19 -16.23 -62.89
N SER A 7 -0.02 -16.57 -61.61
CA SER A 7 -0.83 -16.03 -60.51
C SER A 7 0.05 -15.47 -59.39
N GLU A 8 0.03 -14.14 -59.26
CA GLU A 8 0.41 -13.37 -58.08
C GLU A 8 -0.52 -13.67 -56.90
N SER A 9 0.02 -13.64 -55.67
CA SER A 9 -0.65 -13.26 -54.40
C SER A 9 0.46 -13.15 -53.34
N GLN A 10 0.98 -11.96 -53.04
CA GLN A 10 0.60 -11.05 -51.94
C GLN A 10 0.92 -11.52 -50.49
N ASP A 11 1.79 -10.73 -49.87
CA ASP A 11 1.81 -10.25 -48.49
C ASP A 11 1.91 -11.24 -47.31
N GLY A 12 3.14 -11.43 -46.83
CA GLY A 12 3.46 -11.92 -45.50
C GLY A 12 4.10 -10.84 -44.64
N SER A 13 3.28 -9.98 -44.05
CA SER A 13 3.67 -9.06 -42.97
C SER A 13 4.11 -9.87 -41.74
N GLY A 14 5.42 -9.97 -41.51
CA GLY A 14 5.98 -10.54 -40.28
C GLY A 14 5.79 -9.58 -39.11
N THR A 15 4.70 -9.76 -38.36
CA THR A 15 4.52 -9.12 -37.05
C THR A 15 5.39 -9.83 -36.02
N TYR A 16 6.32 -9.11 -35.42
CA TYR A 16 7.12 -9.58 -34.30
C TYR A 16 6.21 -9.68 -33.07
N GLY A 17 5.73 -10.89 -32.79
CA GLY A 17 4.96 -11.21 -31.59
C GLY A 17 5.84 -11.09 -30.35
N VAL A 18 5.90 -9.90 -29.75
CA VAL A 18 6.39 -9.68 -28.39
C VAL A 18 5.21 -9.91 -27.45
N GLY A 19 4.86 -11.17 -27.24
CA GLY A 19 3.73 -11.57 -26.41
C GLY A 19 3.91 -13.02 -25.99
N GLY A 20 4.80 -13.26 -25.02
CA GLY A 20 5.05 -14.62 -24.53
C GLY A 20 6.19 -14.76 -23.52
N LEU A 21 6.90 -13.68 -23.18
CA LEU A 21 8.05 -13.73 -22.26
C LEU A 21 7.71 -13.39 -20.80
N VAL A 22 6.42 -13.23 -20.46
CA VAL A 22 5.96 -12.94 -19.10
C VAL A 22 5.38 -14.16 -18.37
N ASP A 23 5.31 -15.33 -19.02
CA ASP A 23 4.63 -16.52 -18.48
C ASP A 23 5.60 -17.62 -18.00
N SER A 24 6.91 -17.34 -17.94
CA SER A 24 7.93 -18.38 -17.67
C SER A 24 8.85 -18.07 -16.49
N LEU A 25 8.49 -17.12 -15.62
CA LEU A 25 9.21 -16.88 -14.36
C LEU A 25 8.50 -17.45 -13.11
N ASP A 26 7.25 -17.88 -13.23
CA ASP A 26 6.46 -18.39 -12.09
C ASP A 26 6.57 -19.91 -11.90
N GLU A 27 7.21 -20.64 -12.82
CA GLU A 27 7.23 -22.12 -12.81
C GLU A 27 8.46 -22.75 -12.10
N LEU A 28 9.23 -21.96 -11.34
CA LEU A 28 10.35 -22.43 -10.51
C LEU A 28 10.20 -22.11 -9.02
N GLU A 29 8.96 -21.99 -8.51
CA GLU A 29 8.70 -22.09 -7.08
C GLU A 29 8.39 -23.55 -6.72
N THR A 30 9.45 -24.37 -6.71
CA THR A 30 9.41 -25.70 -6.09
C THR A 30 9.06 -25.57 -4.62
N ASP A 31 8.22 -26.50 -4.12
CA ASP A 31 7.69 -26.67 -2.75
C ASP A 31 8.74 -26.67 -1.61
N GLU A 32 9.52 -25.59 -1.48
CA GLU A 32 10.25 -25.23 -0.29
C GLU A 32 9.31 -24.44 0.61
N VAL A 33 9.35 -24.68 1.92
CA VAL A 33 8.67 -23.81 2.91
C VAL A 33 9.04 -22.37 2.57
N ALA A 34 8.10 -21.62 2.00
CA ALA A 34 8.40 -20.31 1.43
C ALA A 34 9.06 -19.45 2.51
N SER A 35 10.30 -19.02 2.25
CA SER A 35 11.04 -18.16 3.17
C SER A 35 10.18 -16.94 3.53
N ASP A 36 10.25 -16.47 4.77
CA ASP A 36 9.49 -15.30 5.23
C ASP A 36 9.74 -14.06 4.35
N VAL A 37 10.92 -13.95 3.71
CA VAL A 37 11.22 -12.89 2.74
C VAL A 37 10.42 -13.02 1.43
N VAL A 38 10.17 -14.24 0.98
CA VAL A 38 9.33 -14.53 -0.20
C VAL A 38 7.88 -14.22 0.11
N LEU A 39 7.39 -14.67 1.28
CA LEU A 39 6.05 -14.33 1.76
C LEU A 39 5.88 -12.81 1.90
N LEU A 40 6.88 -12.12 2.48
CA LEU A 40 6.85 -10.66 2.62
C LEU A 40 6.79 -9.95 1.26
N ARG A 41 7.51 -10.47 0.26
CA ARG A 41 7.46 -9.93 -1.10
C ARG A 41 6.06 -10.05 -1.71
N ARG A 42 5.41 -11.20 -1.51
CA ARG A 42 4.06 -11.44 -2.02
C ARG A 42 3.04 -10.50 -1.39
N VAL A 43 3.04 -10.38 -0.05
CA VAL A 43 2.11 -9.47 0.64
C VAL A 43 2.39 -8.01 0.29
N TRP A 44 3.66 -7.64 0.09
CA TRP A 44 4.05 -6.31 -0.39
C TRP A 44 3.51 -6.00 -1.78
N GLN A 45 3.62 -6.94 -2.74
CA GLN A 45 3.06 -6.78 -4.08
C GLN A 45 1.55 -6.67 -4.04
N ASN A 46 0.88 -7.57 -3.31
CA ASN A 46 -0.56 -7.55 -3.14
C ASN A 46 -1.04 -6.22 -2.55
N GLU A 47 -0.38 -5.73 -1.51
CA GLU A 47 -0.69 -4.44 -0.90
C GLU A 47 -0.52 -3.30 -1.91
N LYS A 48 0.55 -3.28 -2.71
CA LYS A 48 0.75 -2.22 -3.72
C LYS A 48 -0.27 -2.26 -4.86
N CYS A 49 -0.77 -3.43 -5.22
CA CYS A 49 -1.72 -3.61 -6.32
C CYS A 49 -3.19 -3.50 -5.89
N ALA A 50 -3.50 -3.69 -4.60
CA ALA A 50 -4.85 -3.55 -4.08
C ALA A 50 -5.25 -2.07 -3.92
N PRO A 51 -6.48 -1.68 -4.30
CA PRO A 51 -6.99 -0.33 -4.09
C PRO A 51 -7.28 -0.06 -2.60
N GLU A 52 -7.81 -1.06 -1.90
CA GLU A 52 -8.14 -1.00 -0.47
C GLU A 52 -7.02 -1.58 0.39
N ILE A 53 -7.03 -1.25 1.69
CA ILE A 53 -6.07 -1.79 2.65
C ILE A 53 -6.36 -3.27 2.94
N LEU A 54 -5.32 -4.09 2.86
CA LEU A 54 -5.40 -5.53 3.13
C LEU A 54 -5.22 -5.81 4.64
N PRO A 55 -5.55 -7.02 5.13
CA PRO A 55 -5.26 -7.42 6.50
C PRO A 55 -3.77 -7.29 6.84
N TYR A 56 -3.47 -6.76 8.03
CA TYR A 56 -2.10 -6.66 8.51
C TYR A 56 -1.54 -8.03 8.89
N GLU A 57 -0.50 -8.46 8.19
CA GLU A 57 0.20 -9.73 8.44
C GLU A 57 1.15 -9.67 9.66
N ALA A 58 0.57 -9.52 10.86
CA ALA A 58 1.31 -9.29 12.11
C ALA A 58 2.39 -10.35 12.36
N SER A 59 2.02 -11.64 12.27
CA SER A 59 2.93 -12.74 12.55
C SER A 59 4.10 -12.80 11.56
N LEU A 60 3.87 -12.48 10.29
CA LEU A 60 4.92 -12.45 9.27
C LEU A 60 5.86 -11.27 9.47
N VAL A 61 5.31 -10.07 9.74
CA VAL A 61 6.11 -8.87 9.98
C VAL A 61 7.01 -9.06 11.20
N GLU A 62 6.50 -9.67 12.28
CA GLU A 62 7.32 -9.90 13.48
C GLU A 62 8.45 -10.88 13.21
N ARG A 63 8.19 -12.03 12.56
CA ARG A 63 9.25 -12.99 12.21
C ARG A 63 10.31 -12.37 11.30
N VAL A 64 9.92 -11.59 10.29
CA VAL A 64 10.89 -10.91 9.42
C VAL A 64 11.71 -9.88 10.21
N ARG A 65 11.08 -9.14 11.14
CA ARG A 65 11.78 -8.19 12.01
C ARG A 65 12.81 -8.90 12.88
N GLU A 66 12.44 -10.01 13.53
CA GLU A 66 13.36 -10.83 14.33
C GLU A 66 14.50 -11.40 13.47
N GLN A 67 14.19 -11.89 12.27
CA GLN A 67 15.19 -12.40 11.34
C GLN A 67 16.19 -11.31 10.93
N ILE A 68 15.72 -10.09 10.63
CA ILE A 68 16.59 -8.95 10.32
C ILE A 68 17.50 -8.64 11.50
N GLN A 69 16.95 -8.57 12.71
CA GLN A 69 17.73 -8.28 13.92
C GLN A 69 18.82 -9.33 14.16
N LEU A 70 18.49 -10.62 14.03
CA LEU A 70 19.47 -11.70 14.16
C LEU A 70 20.57 -11.60 13.10
N MET A 71 20.22 -11.26 11.85
CA MET A 71 21.21 -11.08 10.79
C MET A 71 22.12 -9.88 11.05
N GLU A 72 21.61 -8.79 11.61
CA GLU A 72 22.40 -7.62 12.01
C GLU A 72 23.41 -8.00 13.12
N GLU A 73 22.96 -8.68 14.17
CA GLU A 73 23.82 -9.15 15.26
C GLU A 73 24.92 -10.11 14.77
N ASN A 74 24.57 -11.03 13.86
CA ASN A 74 25.54 -11.94 13.25
C ASN A 74 26.57 -11.19 12.39
N ILE A 75 26.16 -10.18 11.63
CA ILE A 75 27.08 -9.33 10.83
C ILE A 75 28.06 -8.61 11.74
N GLU A 76 27.62 -8.10 12.89
CA GLU A 76 28.50 -7.47 13.87
C GLU A 76 29.53 -8.45 14.44
N ALA A 77 29.10 -9.67 14.79
CA ALA A 77 30.00 -10.72 15.24
C ALA A 77 31.02 -11.09 14.14
N PHE A 78 30.56 -11.33 12.90
CA PHE A 78 31.44 -11.65 11.78
C PHE A 78 32.41 -10.53 11.42
N ALA A 79 32.03 -9.26 11.60
CA ALA A 79 32.95 -8.15 11.37
C ALA A 79 34.18 -8.18 12.29
N THR A 80 34.08 -8.83 13.46
CA THR A 80 35.21 -8.99 14.39
C THR A 80 36.09 -10.20 14.06
N GLU A 81 35.53 -11.25 13.44
CA GLU A 81 36.20 -12.53 13.17
C GLU A 81 36.72 -12.66 11.73
N ILE A 82 35.95 -12.18 10.75
CA ILE A 82 36.18 -12.34 9.32
C ILE A 82 36.83 -11.07 8.77
N LYS A 83 38.05 -11.18 8.21
CA LYS A 83 38.77 -10.08 7.55
C LYS A 83 38.42 -9.90 6.06
N ASP A 84 37.40 -10.60 5.57
CA ASP A 84 36.93 -10.49 4.19
C ASP A 84 35.84 -9.41 4.08
N ASP A 85 36.26 -8.22 3.68
CA ASP A 85 35.42 -7.04 3.51
C ASP A 85 34.33 -7.24 2.43
N LEU A 86 34.62 -8.04 1.39
CA LEU A 86 33.65 -8.32 0.34
C LEU A 86 32.48 -9.15 0.88
N MET A 87 32.78 -10.21 1.63
CA MET A 87 31.76 -11.07 2.22
C MET A 87 30.87 -10.30 3.21
N LEU A 88 31.48 -9.46 4.05
CA LEU A 88 30.74 -8.61 4.99
C LEU A 88 29.82 -7.62 4.26
N SER A 89 30.29 -7.04 3.15
CA SER A 89 29.50 -6.14 2.30
C SER A 89 28.29 -6.84 1.68
N LEU A 90 28.45 -8.09 1.22
CA LEU A 90 27.34 -8.88 0.68
C LEU A 90 26.26 -9.14 1.72
N TYR A 91 26.63 -9.58 2.93
CA TYR A 91 25.65 -9.80 4.01
C TYR A 91 24.91 -8.50 4.40
N ARG A 92 25.64 -7.39 4.50
CA ARG A 92 25.02 -6.07 4.75
C ARG A 92 24.05 -5.68 3.65
N MET A 93 24.37 -5.95 2.39
CA MET A 93 23.49 -5.67 1.25
C MET A 93 22.17 -6.47 1.35
N ASP A 94 22.24 -7.74 1.73
CA ASP A 94 21.06 -8.60 1.86
C ASP A 94 20.13 -8.16 3.00
N VAL A 95 20.70 -7.78 4.15
CA VAL A 95 19.93 -7.17 5.25
C VAL A 95 19.27 -5.87 4.79
N ASN A 96 20.02 -5.00 4.11
CA ASN A 96 19.47 -3.75 3.58
C ASN A 96 18.34 -3.97 2.58
N ARG A 97 18.43 -4.99 1.72
CA ARG A 97 17.37 -5.35 0.77
C ARG A 97 16.11 -5.82 1.49
N THR A 98 16.24 -6.64 2.52
CA THR A 98 15.11 -7.14 3.32
C THR A 98 14.46 -6.01 4.13
N LEU A 99 15.27 -5.15 4.75
CA LEU A 99 14.81 -3.93 5.40
C LEU A 99 14.07 -2.98 4.46
N PHE A 100 14.60 -2.79 3.24
CA PHE A 100 13.93 -1.99 2.21
C PHE A 100 12.54 -2.56 1.90
N LEU A 101 12.43 -3.87 1.72
CA LEU A 101 11.18 -4.54 1.42
C LEU A 101 10.15 -4.34 2.54
N LEU A 102 10.54 -4.60 3.80
CA LEU A 102 9.68 -4.39 4.97
C LEU A 102 9.23 -2.92 5.09
N ARG A 103 10.16 -1.98 5.00
CA ARG A 103 9.85 -0.55 5.06
C ARG A 103 8.95 -0.11 3.90
N SER A 104 9.15 -0.66 2.70
CA SER A 104 8.31 -0.34 1.55
C SER A 104 6.88 -0.86 1.72
N TYR A 105 6.70 -2.02 2.34
CA TYR A 105 5.38 -2.57 2.69
C TYR A 105 4.65 -1.66 3.68
N LEU A 106 5.30 -1.30 4.80
CA LEU A 106 4.70 -0.42 5.80
C LEU A 106 4.36 0.96 5.22
N ARG A 107 5.23 1.54 4.38
CA ARG A 107 4.94 2.82 3.70
C ARG A 107 3.77 2.73 2.73
N ALA A 108 3.62 1.62 2.00
CA ALA A 108 2.49 1.43 1.09
C ALA A 108 1.17 1.44 1.86
N ARG A 109 1.14 0.77 3.03
CA ARG A 109 -0.03 0.76 3.92
C ARG A 109 -0.35 2.14 4.48
N LEU A 110 0.65 2.85 5.04
CA LEU A 110 0.45 4.22 5.53
C LEU A 110 -0.08 5.16 4.43
N SER A 111 0.42 5.05 3.21
CA SER A 111 -0.08 5.86 2.10
C SER A 111 -1.56 5.59 1.78
N LYS A 112 -2.05 4.37 1.96
CA LYS A 112 -3.49 4.06 1.81
C LYS A 112 -4.31 4.62 2.96
N ILE A 113 -3.80 4.53 4.19
CA ILE A 113 -4.44 5.10 5.38
C ILE A 113 -4.64 6.61 5.20
N GLU A 114 -3.61 7.34 4.76
CA GLU A 114 -3.66 8.79 4.58
C GLU A 114 -4.60 9.24 3.45
N ARG A 115 -4.84 8.40 2.44
CA ARG A 115 -5.77 8.73 1.35
C ARG A 115 -7.22 8.72 1.78
N HIS A 116 -7.60 7.78 2.65
CA HIS A 116 -8.99 7.55 3.04
C HIS A 116 -9.14 7.30 4.56
N PRO A 117 -8.65 8.21 5.43
CA PRO A 117 -8.58 7.96 6.87
C PRO A 117 -9.97 7.88 7.51
N ILE A 118 -10.90 8.75 7.11
CA ILE A 118 -12.28 8.78 7.60
C ILE A 118 -13.00 7.48 7.25
N HIS A 119 -12.88 7.02 6.00
CA HIS A 119 -13.53 5.79 5.54
C HIS A 119 -13.04 4.55 6.31
N ILE A 120 -11.75 4.51 6.65
CA ILE A 120 -11.17 3.42 7.44
C ILE A 120 -11.68 3.44 8.89
N ILE A 121 -11.90 4.61 9.47
CA ILE A 121 -12.42 4.72 10.83
C ILE A 121 -13.92 4.38 10.90
N ASP A 122 -14.71 4.82 9.92
CA ASP A 122 -16.14 4.54 9.87
C ASP A 122 -16.44 3.05 9.60
N ASN A 123 -15.54 2.34 8.91
CA ASN A 123 -15.72 0.94 8.57
C ASN A 123 -14.94 0.00 9.51
N GLN A 124 -15.65 -0.68 10.40
CA GLN A 124 -15.07 -1.60 11.39
C GLN A 124 -14.24 -2.72 10.74
N GLU A 125 -14.65 -3.25 9.58
CA GLU A 125 -13.89 -4.31 8.91
C GLU A 125 -12.53 -3.83 8.42
N LEU A 126 -12.41 -2.57 8.00
CA LEU A 126 -11.14 -1.98 7.59
C LEU A 126 -10.30 -1.65 8.82
N TRP A 127 -10.92 -1.14 9.89
CA TRP A 127 -10.25 -0.85 11.15
C TRP A 127 -9.54 -2.08 11.73
N ASP A 128 -10.21 -3.24 11.71
CA ASP A 128 -9.66 -4.49 12.24
C ASP A 128 -8.51 -5.06 11.37
N ARG A 129 -8.32 -4.56 10.15
CA ARG A 129 -7.17 -4.90 9.28
C ARG A 129 -5.91 -4.12 9.62
N LEU A 130 -5.98 -3.08 10.44
CA LEU A 130 -4.82 -2.27 10.82
C LEU A 130 -4.09 -2.89 12.03
N SER A 131 -2.77 -2.70 12.08
CA SER A 131 -1.99 -2.95 13.30
C SER A 131 -2.34 -1.92 14.40
N GLU A 132 -2.02 -2.23 15.65
CA GLU A 132 -2.22 -1.30 16.78
C GLU A 132 -1.53 0.05 16.55
N TYR A 133 -0.30 0.02 16.01
CA TYR A 133 0.46 1.23 15.67
C TYR A 133 -0.18 2.01 14.51
N GLU A 134 -0.75 1.32 13.52
CA GLU A 134 -1.48 1.95 12.42
C GLU A 134 -2.78 2.59 12.91
N GLN A 135 -3.49 1.94 13.84
CA GLN A 135 -4.70 2.50 14.47
C GLN A 135 -4.38 3.78 15.25
N GLU A 136 -3.33 3.76 16.07
CA GLU A 136 -2.85 4.93 16.80
C GLU A 136 -2.44 6.06 15.84
N TYR A 137 -1.70 5.73 14.77
CA TYR A 137 -1.32 6.68 13.73
C TYR A 137 -2.55 7.32 13.06
N THR A 138 -3.54 6.51 12.70
CA THR A 138 -4.75 6.97 12.01
C THR A 138 -5.55 7.96 12.87
N ASN A 139 -5.68 7.67 14.16
CA ASN A 139 -6.35 8.57 15.12
C ASN A 139 -5.63 9.92 15.22
N LYS A 140 -4.30 9.90 15.41
CA LYS A 140 -3.49 11.13 15.47
C LYS A 140 -3.54 11.92 14.16
N TYR A 141 -3.49 11.22 13.03
CA TYR A 141 -3.57 11.83 11.71
C TYR A 141 -4.90 12.58 11.53
N CYS A 142 -6.01 11.96 11.93
CA CYS A 142 -7.34 12.57 11.87
C CYS A 142 -7.46 13.80 12.78
N GLU A 143 -6.95 13.73 14.01
CA GLU A 143 -6.92 14.87 14.94
C GLU A 143 -6.17 16.06 14.33
N VAL A 144 -4.98 15.82 13.79
CA VAL A 144 -4.16 16.86 13.14
C VAL A 144 -4.88 17.44 11.92
N LEU A 145 -5.48 16.58 11.11
CA LEU A 145 -6.19 16.97 9.89
C LEU A 145 -7.39 17.89 10.21
N ALA A 146 -8.17 17.55 11.24
CA ALA A 146 -9.30 18.36 11.64
C ALA A 146 -8.92 19.69 12.24
N LYS A 147 -7.92 19.71 13.12
CA LYS A 147 -7.40 20.96 13.67
C LYS A 147 -6.95 21.90 12.56
N HIS A 148 -6.28 21.38 11.54
CA HIS A 148 -5.87 22.16 10.37
C HIS A 148 -7.07 22.72 9.59
N PHE A 149 -8.10 21.91 9.33
CA PHE A 149 -9.31 22.37 8.65
C PHE A 149 -10.10 23.40 9.45
N GLU A 150 -10.21 23.20 10.76
CA GLU A 150 -10.89 24.12 11.68
C GLU A 150 -10.25 25.51 11.62
N GLN A 151 -8.93 25.55 11.80
CA GLN A 151 -8.14 26.78 11.80
C GLN A 151 -8.14 27.50 10.46
N THR A 152 -8.14 26.77 9.35
CA THR A 152 -7.96 27.36 8.01
C THR A 152 -9.28 27.79 7.38
N VAL A 153 -10.30 26.93 7.43
CA VAL A 153 -11.52 27.08 6.64
C VAL A 153 -12.75 27.19 7.53
N LEU A 154 -12.95 26.27 8.47
CA LEU A 154 -14.24 26.14 9.15
C LEU A 154 -14.57 27.37 10.03
N ILE A 155 -13.58 27.95 10.71
CA ILE A 155 -13.76 29.20 11.51
C ILE A 155 -14.14 30.40 10.64
N ARG A 156 -13.91 30.36 9.32
CA ARG A 156 -14.24 31.46 8.39
C ARG A 156 -15.56 31.24 7.65
N LEU A 157 -16.12 30.04 7.69
CA LEU A 157 -17.38 29.74 7.01
C LEU A 157 -18.59 30.37 7.72
N PRO A 158 -19.64 30.79 7.00
CA PRO A 158 -20.91 31.19 7.63
C PRO A 158 -21.54 30.03 8.41
N GLU A 159 -22.17 30.30 9.55
CA GLU A 159 -22.73 29.27 10.46
C GLU A 159 -23.69 28.29 9.78
N GLN A 160 -24.46 28.76 8.79
CA GLN A 160 -25.40 27.96 7.99
C GLN A 160 -24.71 26.81 7.23
N SER A 161 -23.45 27.01 6.83
CA SER A 161 -22.62 26.01 6.14
C SER A 161 -21.79 25.15 7.09
N ARG A 162 -21.44 25.69 8.28
CA ARG A 162 -20.73 24.94 9.34
C ARG A 162 -21.55 23.78 9.89
N GLY A 163 -22.88 23.90 9.94
CA GLY A 163 -23.74 22.81 10.37
C GLY A 163 -24.02 21.75 9.29
N ALA A 164 -23.71 22.04 8.02
CA ALA A 164 -23.93 21.13 6.89
C ALA A 164 -22.70 20.26 6.60
N ILE A 165 -21.51 20.82 6.77
CA ILE A 165 -20.26 20.07 6.84
C ILE A 165 -20.20 19.56 8.28
N GLY A 166 -20.57 18.30 8.51
CA GLY A 166 -20.72 17.75 9.87
C GLY A 166 -19.59 18.14 10.81
N SER A 167 -19.93 18.34 12.08
CA SER A 167 -18.94 18.57 13.12
C SER A 167 -17.91 17.46 13.11
N PHE A 168 -16.63 17.83 13.11
CA PHE A 168 -15.57 16.89 13.40
C PHE A 168 -15.60 16.62 14.91
N GLN A 169 -16.33 15.58 15.31
CA GLN A 169 -16.36 15.14 16.71
C GLN A 169 -15.39 13.97 16.87
N LEU A 170 -14.35 14.22 17.65
CA LEU A 170 -13.48 13.20 18.22
C LEU A 170 -14.16 12.69 19.48
N ASP A 171 -14.91 11.59 19.37
CA ASP A 171 -15.44 10.92 20.56
C ASP A 171 -14.50 9.79 20.98
N ASP A 172 -14.28 9.69 22.30
CA ASP A 172 -13.22 8.97 23.04
C ASP A 172 -13.09 7.44 22.78
N LYS A 173 -13.88 6.84 21.87
CA LYS A 173 -13.99 5.37 21.73
C LYS A 173 -14.15 4.85 20.29
N ARG A 174 -13.26 5.25 19.37
CA ARG A 174 -13.25 4.87 17.94
C ARG A 174 -14.33 5.54 17.11
N SER A 175 -14.30 6.86 17.01
CA SER A 175 -15.02 7.52 15.92
C SER A 175 -14.36 8.84 15.58
N CYS A 176 -13.65 8.87 14.47
CA CYS A 176 -13.52 10.06 13.66
C CYS A 176 -14.71 10.05 12.70
N SER A 177 -15.91 10.32 13.21
CA SER A 177 -17.06 10.45 12.34
C SER A 177 -16.99 11.81 11.68
N PHE A 178 -16.65 11.82 10.39
CA PHE A 178 -16.90 12.97 9.53
C PHE A 178 -18.19 12.72 8.75
N SER A 179 -19.33 13.03 9.38
CA SER A 179 -20.63 12.88 8.73
C SER A 179 -20.98 14.11 7.90
N ILE A 180 -20.62 14.14 6.62
CA ILE A 180 -21.23 15.11 5.68
C ILE A 180 -22.70 14.71 5.47
N HIS A 181 -23.61 15.38 6.17
CA HIS A 181 -25.03 15.36 5.79
C HIS A 181 -25.24 16.42 4.71
N ALA A 182 -25.17 16.02 3.44
CA ALA A 182 -25.69 16.86 2.37
C ALA A 182 -27.21 16.98 2.56
N LYS A 183 -27.68 18.07 3.17
CA LYS A 183 -29.08 18.47 3.04
C LYS A 183 -29.30 18.84 1.59
N THR A 184 -29.87 17.91 0.80
CA THR A 184 -30.23 18.09 -0.60
C THR A 184 -31.34 19.13 -0.83
N ASP A 185 -31.77 19.85 0.20
CA ASP A 185 -32.96 20.71 0.15
C ASP A 185 -32.66 22.17 -0.20
N PHE A 186 -31.43 22.49 -0.61
CA PHE A 186 -31.06 23.85 -1.02
C PHE A 186 -31.40 24.14 -2.49
N ILE A 187 -32.67 23.99 -2.86
CA ILE A 187 -33.23 24.62 -4.06
C ILE A 187 -34.12 25.77 -3.58
N PRO A 188 -33.65 27.03 -3.57
CA PRO A 188 -34.54 28.15 -3.30
C PRO A 188 -35.56 28.23 -4.44
N LYS A 189 -36.84 27.96 -4.14
CA LYS A 189 -37.94 28.25 -5.06
C LYS A 189 -37.96 29.75 -5.29
N ILE A 190 -37.43 30.18 -6.43
CA ILE A 190 -37.62 31.54 -6.95
C ILE A 190 -39.12 31.67 -7.22
N LYS A 191 -39.80 32.47 -6.38
CA LYS A 191 -41.17 32.91 -6.67
C LYS A 191 -41.06 34.00 -7.73
N ILE A 192 -41.57 33.71 -8.92
CA ILE A 192 -41.87 34.71 -9.97
C ILE A 192 -43.08 35.51 -9.52
#